data_AF-A0ABD5RZP8-F1
#
_entry.id   AF-A0ABD5RZP8-F1
#
_cell.length_a   1.000
_cell.length_b   1.000
_cell.length_c   1.000
_cell.angle_alpha   90.00
_cell.angle_beta   90.00
_cell.angle_gamma   90.00
#
_symmetry.space_group_name_H-M   'P 1'
#
loop_
_entity.id
_entity.type
_entity.pdbx_description
1 polymer ?
#
loop_
_entity_poly.entity_id
_entity_poly.type
_entity_poly.pdbx_seq_one_letter_code
_entity_poly.pdbx_strand_id
1 'polypeptide(L)'
;MQVRLIGLLFACLLVVGSAAAVAGVNLQASDADVRITDVEYGGPGVVNATADTNKTYLWQSEPVRLSSTVGNNVSGGVYQYCANARQPLPSSEEGAGGGQQSNATALDCQVVSLKPNSTANVSFDRLSPPNNATGKYDISLVLRSRPNGGDVLANNTTTVWYISKSGDVDNDGLVNADEVANNTSIDMADTDRDGLNDGPEIQSHNTDPRSADTDGDGLRDGLEVTIGTNPNSNIWPILLGIAAVLVVVLGGAAYRYGAFSSLGRSSGGPTGTGGGGGRPGGG
;
A
#
# COMPACT_ATOMS: atom_id res chain seq x y z
N MET A 1 36.99 30.24 82.33
CA MET A 1 37.55 28.95 81.92
C MET A 1 37.97 29.07 80.47
N GLN A 2 39.27 28.89 80.20
CA GLN A 2 39.83 28.84 78.87
C GLN A 2 39.44 27.52 78.19
N VAL A 3 39.08 27.58 76.91
CA VAL A 3 39.52 26.60 75.92
C VAL A 3 39.71 27.35 74.59
N ARG A 4 40.96 27.46 74.15
CA ARG A 4 41.32 27.64 72.73
C ARG A 4 41.24 26.26 72.07
N LEU A 5 40.81 26.17 70.80
CA LEU A 5 41.44 25.30 69.80
C LEU A 5 40.81 25.49 68.40
N ILE A 6 41.69 25.81 67.42
CA ILE A 6 41.79 25.29 66.04
C ILE A 6 40.50 25.36 65.19
N GLY A 7 40.41 26.05 64.06
CA GLY A 7 41.40 26.36 63.04
C GLY A 7 40.89 25.82 61.71
N LEU A 8 40.51 26.69 60.77
CA LEU A 8 40.46 26.35 59.35
C LEU A 8 40.59 27.62 58.51
N LEU A 9 41.73 27.73 57.83
CA LEU A 9 42.01 28.73 56.80
C LEU A 9 41.04 28.55 55.63
N PHE A 10 40.21 29.55 55.36
CA PHE A 10 39.60 29.71 54.04
C PHE A 10 40.30 30.87 53.34
N ALA A 11 41.24 30.52 52.45
CA ALA A 11 41.86 31.45 51.52
C ALA A 11 40.81 31.88 50.49
N CYS A 12 40.31 33.11 50.62
CA CYS A 12 39.41 33.73 49.66
C CYS A 12 40.25 34.28 48.49
N LEU A 13 40.46 33.44 47.47
CA LEU A 13 41.12 33.82 46.23
C LEU A 13 40.14 34.64 45.38
N LEU A 14 40.27 35.97 45.42
CA LEU A 14 39.65 36.89 44.47
C LEU A 14 40.25 36.66 43.07
N VAL A 15 39.60 35.83 42.27
CA VAL A 15 39.83 35.79 40.82
C VAL A 15 38.91 36.83 40.19
N VAL A 16 39.52 37.95 39.79
CA VAL A 16 38.92 38.92 38.87
C VAL A 16 38.85 38.25 37.51
N GLY A 17 37.75 37.54 37.25
CA GLY A 17 37.43 37.00 35.94
C GLY A 17 36.92 38.12 35.04
N SER A 18 37.78 38.60 34.16
CA SER A 18 37.40 39.39 32.98
C SER A 18 36.28 38.67 32.24
N ALA A 19 35.08 39.25 32.25
CA ALA A 19 33.99 38.84 31.38
C ALA A 19 34.37 39.19 29.94
N ALA A 20 35.12 38.29 29.29
CA ALA A 20 35.09 38.23 27.84
C ALA A 20 33.65 37.91 27.46
N ALA A 21 32.97 38.87 26.83
CA ALA A 21 31.79 38.56 26.07
C ALA A 21 32.22 37.52 25.02
N VAL A 22 31.99 36.25 25.32
CA VAL A 22 31.76 35.29 24.26
C VAL A 22 30.50 35.82 23.62
N ALA A 23 30.67 36.56 22.51
CA ALA A 23 29.64 36.65 21.50
C ALA A 23 29.22 35.20 21.32
N GLY A 24 28.06 34.85 21.90
CA GLY A 24 27.39 33.62 21.54
C GLY A 24 27.43 33.64 20.04
N VAL A 25 28.20 32.71 19.47
CA VAL A 25 28.20 32.47 18.05
C VAL A 25 26.72 32.40 17.74
N ASN A 26 26.24 33.42 17.03
CA ASN A 26 24.96 33.33 16.39
C ASN A 26 25.18 32.19 15.41
N LEU A 27 24.88 30.97 15.88
CA LEU A 27 24.88 29.78 15.07
C LEU A 27 23.97 30.17 13.93
N GLN A 28 24.59 30.36 12.76
CA GLN A 28 23.94 30.80 11.55
C GLN A 28 22.61 30.07 11.47
N ALA A 29 21.53 30.83 11.30
CA ALA A 29 20.22 30.29 10.98
C ALA A 29 20.43 29.14 9.99
N SER A 30 20.04 27.92 10.38
CA SER A 30 20.05 26.79 9.46
C SER A 30 19.22 27.22 8.25
N ASP A 31 19.86 27.18 7.09
CA ASP A 31 19.36 27.58 5.79
C ASP A 31 18.10 26.80 5.40
N ALA A 32 16.95 27.15 5.99
CA ALA A 32 15.62 26.70 5.58
C ALA A 32 14.99 27.73 4.61
N ASP A 33 15.82 28.38 3.78
CA ASP A 33 15.38 29.43 2.87
C ASP A 33 14.67 28.85 1.64
N VAL A 34 15.08 27.67 1.15
CA VAL A 34 14.58 27.13 -0.12
C VAL A 34 14.06 25.69 0.02
N ARG A 35 12.89 25.41 -0.56
CA ARG A 35 12.23 24.10 -0.49
C ARG A 35 11.72 23.63 -1.83
N ILE A 36 11.65 22.30 -1.99
CA ILE A 36 10.97 21.61 -3.09
C ILE A 36 9.79 20.86 -2.48
N THR A 37 8.57 21.17 -2.91
CA THR A 37 7.31 20.56 -2.45
C THR A 37 6.47 20.13 -3.63
N ASP A 38 5.36 19.41 -3.36
CA ASP A 38 4.32 19.08 -4.34
C ASP A 38 4.87 18.38 -5.59
N VAL A 39 5.73 17.38 -5.38
CA VAL A 39 6.34 16.60 -6.46
C VAL A 39 5.31 15.62 -6.99
N GLU A 40 4.92 15.80 -8.25
CA GLU A 40 3.86 15.04 -8.90
C GLU A 40 4.30 14.56 -10.29
N TYR A 41 3.97 13.31 -10.59
CA TYR A 41 4.12 12.73 -11.93
C TYR A 41 2.77 12.79 -12.65
N GLY A 42 2.79 13.20 -13.91
CA GLY A 42 1.60 13.28 -14.75
C GLY A 42 1.88 12.97 -16.21
N GLY A 43 0.80 12.96 -17.01
CA GLY A 43 0.87 12.63 -18.43
C GLY A 43 0.57 11.16 -18.73
N PRO A 44 0.56 10.78 -20.02
CA PRO A 44 0.15 9.44 -20.46
C PRO A 44 1.13 8.34 -20.04
N GLY A 45 2.37 8.69 -19.67
CA GLY A 45 3.33 7.72 -19.18
C GLY A 45 3.18 7.35 -17.71
N VAL A 46 2.27 7.95 -16.95
CA VAL A 46 1.99 7.53 -15.57
C VAL A 46 1.01 6.37 -15.60
N VAL A 47 1.35 5.30 -14.89
CA VAL A 47 0.53 4.10 -14.79
C VAL A 47 -0.45 4.28 -13.64
N ASN A 48 -1.74 4.12 -13.93
CA ASN A 48 -2.81 4.14 -12.93
C ASN A 48 -3.11 2.71 -12.45
N ALA A 49 -2.12 2.01 -11.90
CA ALA A 49 -2.31 0.67 -11.33
C ALA A 49 -2.83 0.81 -9.89
N THR A 50 -4.05 0.35 -9.62
CA THR A 50 -4.66 0.55 -8.29
C THR A 50 -4.37 -0.57 -7.30
N ALA A 51 -3.93 -1.75 -7.77
CA ALA A 51 -3.48 -2.83 -6.89
C ALA A 51 -2.20 -2.44 -6.10
N ASP A 52 -1.30 -1.70 -6.74
CA ASP A 52 0.00 -1.32 -6.16
C ASP A 52 0.04 0.12 -5.62
N THR A 53 -0.82 0.40 -4.64
CA THR A 53 -1.05 1.76 -4.12
C THR A 53 0.17 2.50 -3.56
N ASN A 54 1.26 1.81 -3.24
CA ASN A 54 2.47 2.40 -2.65
C ASN A 54 3.63 2.57 -3.65
N LYS A 55 3.37 2.41 -4.95
CA LYS A 55 4.37 2.49 -6.01
C LYS A 55 3.93 3.43 -7.11
N THR A 56 4.93 4.02 -7.77
CA THR A 56 4.70 4.89 -8.93
C THR A 56 5.34 4.23 -10.15
N TYR A 57 4.51 3.56 -10.94
CA TYR A 57 4.95 2.96 -12.19
C TYR A 57 4.86 3.97 -13.33
N LEU A 58 5.85 3.93 -14.21
CA LEU A 58 5.96 4.79 -15.38
C LEU A 58 6.20 3.94 -16.62
N TRP A 59 5.44 4.18 -17.68
CA TRP A 59 5.66 3.57 -18.98
C TRP A 59 6.94 4.09 -19.60
N GLN A 60 7.90 3.20 -19.82
CA GLN A 60 9.16 3.49 -20.49
C GLN A 60 8.96 4.09 -21.90
N SER A 61 7.88 3.70 -22.59
CA SER A 61 7.59 4.09 -23.98
C SER A 61 6.80 5.39 -24.12
N GLU A 62 6.33 6.00 -23.03
CA GLU A 62 5.43 7.15 -23.05
C GLU A 62 6.04 8.37 -22.36
N PRO A 63 5.67 9.59 -22.76
CA PRO A 63 6.18 10.80 -22.11
C PRO A 63 5.60 10.96 -20.71
N VAL A 64 6.49 11.27 -19.76
CA VAL A 64 6.14 11.59 -18.36
C VAL A 64 6.46 13.05 -18.09
N ARG A 65 5.49 13.75 -17.52
CA ARG A 65 5.65 15.09 -16.94
C ARG A 65 5.95 14.96 -15.45
N LEU A 66 6.99 15.62 -14.98
CA LEU A 66 7.25 15.81 -13.54
C LEU A 66 7.07 17.27 -13.20
N SER A 67 6.12 17.57 -12.32
CA SER A 67 5.89 18.90 -11.76
C SER A 67 6.30 18.97 -10.30
N SER A 68 6.76 20.14 -9.87
CA SER A 68 7.11 20.41 -8.48
C SER A 68 6.99 21.90 -8.19
N THR A 69 6.75 22.24 -6.93
CA THR A 69 6.77 23.62 -6.44
C THR A 69 8.13 23.91 -5.81
N VAL A 70 8.80 24.95 -6.27
CA VAL A 70 10.03 25.46 -5.64
C VAL A 70 9.72 26.77 -4.94
N GLY A 71 10.03 26.87 -3.66
CA GLY A 71 9.76 28.07 -2.85
C GLY A 71 11.01 28.62 -2.19
N ASN A 72 11.15 29.95 -2.17
CA ASN A 72 12.16 30.67 -1.39
C ASN A 72 11.47 31.62 -0.37
N ASN A 73 12.04 31.78 0.84
CA ASN A 73 11.47 32.61 1.92
C ASN A 73 12.27 33.90 2.24
N VAL A 74 13.45 34.13 1.66
CA VAL A 74 14.37 35.21 2.06
C VAL A 74 15.02 35.91 0.86
N SER A 75 15.61 35.16 -0.09
CA SER A 75 16.49 35.71 -1.13
C SER A 75 15.92 35.50 -2.53
N GLY A 76 15.58 36.58 -3.24
CA GLY A 76 15.33 36.47 -4.69
C GLY A 76 16.62 36.13 -5.43
N GLY A 77 16.53 35.34 -6.50
CA GLY A 77 17.72 34.89 -7.22
C GLY A 77 17.44 34.04 -8.45
N VAL A 78 18.52 33.72 -9.15
CA VAL A 78 18.52 32.81 -10.30
C VAL A 78 19.18 31.52 -9.88
N TYR A 79 18.44 30.42 -9.96
CA TYR A 79 18.81 29.09 -9.48
C TYR A 79 18.91 28.10 -10.64
N GLN A 80 19.69 27.04 -10.46
CA GLN A 80 19.66 25.88 -11.36
C GLN A 80 18.83 24.76 -10.74
N TYR A 81 17.86 24.26 -11.48
CA TYR A 81 17.00 23.17 -11.06
C TYR A 81 17.12 21.99 -12.01
N CYS A 82 17.56 20.85 -11.49
CA CYS A 82 17.83 19.66 -12.29
C CYS A 82 17.08 18.44 -11.76
N ALA A 83 16.50 17.67 -12.68
CA ALA A 83 16.04 16.32 -12.42
C ALA A 83 17.14 15.33 -12.80
N ASN A 84 17.46 14.40 -11.91
CA ASN A 84 18.47 13.37 -12.14
C ASN A 84 17.86 12.00 -11.84
N ALA A 85 18.28 10.97 -12.57
CA ALA A 85 17.93 9.58 -12.30
C ALA A 85 19.17 8.79 -11.88
N ARG A 86 19.01 7.94 -10.88
CA ARG A 86 19.99 6.90 -10.54
C ARG A 86 19.26 5.59 -10.32
N GLN A 87 19.90 4.47 -10.64
CA GLN A 87 19.38 3.19 -10.14
C GLN A 87 19.71 3.12 -8.65
N PRO A 88 18.76 2.69 -7.79
CA PRO A 88 19.04 2.48 -6.38
C PRO A 88 20.15 1.45 -6.25
N LEU A 89 21.06 1.68 -5.31
CA LEU A 89 22.02 0.64 -4.95
C LEU A 89 21.25 -0.56 -4.41
N PRO A 90 21.63 -1.80 -4.76
CA PRO A 90 21.03 -2.97 -4.15
C PRO A 90 21.21 -2.85 -2.64
N SER A 91 20.09 -2.88 -1.91
CA SER A 91 20.14 -3.07 -0.47
C SER A 91 20.89 -4.38 -0.21
N SER A 92 21.74 -4.39 0.81
CA SER A 92 22.70 -5.45 1.15
C SER A 92 22.12 -6.85 1.44
N GLU A 93 20.90 -7.13 1.01
CA GLU A 93 20.21 -8.41 1.11
C GLU A 93 20.15 -9.17 -0.22
N GLU A 94 20.40 -8.51 -1.35
CA GLU A 94 20.52 -9.16 -2.66
C GLU A 94 22.00 -9.39 -3.00
N GLY A 95 22.36 -10.66 -3.16
CA GLY A 95 23.73 -11.16 -3.24
C GLY A 95 24.64 -10.43 -4.24
N ALA A 96 25.90 -10.35 -3.84
CA ALA A 96 27.01 -9.72 -4.54
C ALA A 96 27.13 -10.08 -6.03
N GLY A 97 26.81 -9.11 -6.89
CA GLY A 97 27.39 -8.94 -8.21
C GLY A 97 27.88 -7.50 -8.32
N GLY A 98 29.15 -7.29 -8.67
CA GLY A 98 29.78 -5.96 -8.72
C GLY A 98 29.16 -5.03 -9.75
N GLY A 99 28.01 -4.43 -9.43
CA GLY A 99 27.42 -3.34 -10.20
C GLY A 99 28.20 -2.05 -9.92
N GLN A 100 28.75 -1.45 -10.97
CA GLN A 100 29.26 -0.08 -10.91
C GLN A 100 28.21 0.81 -10.24
N GLN A 101 28.62 1.52 -9.19
CA GLN A 101 27.86 2.62 -8.60
C GLN A 101 27.44 3.55 -9.75
N SER A 102 26.16 3.49 -10.14
CA SER A 102 25.68 4.24 -11.29
C SER A 102 25.60 5.70 -10.89
N ASN A 103 26.54 6.49 -11.42
CA ASN A 103 26.53 7.93 -11.24
C ASN A 103 25.16 8.47 -11.67
N ALA A 104 24.61 9.41 -10.89
CA ALA A 104 23.33 10.02 -11.22
C ALA A 104 23.40 10.65 -12.62
N THR A 105 22.50 10.23 -13.49
CA THR A 105 22.38 10.73 -14.86
C THR A 105 21.43 11.92 -14.85
N ALA A 106 21.89 13.07 -15.33
CA ALA A 106 21.02 14.23 -15.48
C ALA A 106 19.95 13.91 -16.55
N LEU A 107 18.68 14.04 -16.18
CA LEU A 107 17.55 13.87 -17.10
C LEU A 107 17.30 15.19 -17.85
N ASP A 108 17.11 16.26 -17.08
CA ASP A 108 16.87 17.60 -17.61
C ASP A 108 17.23 18.66 -16.55
N CYS A 109 17.60 19.86 -17.01
CA CYS A 109 18.00 20.97 -16.16
C CYS A 109 17.46 22.28 -16.73
N GLN A 110 16.88 23.10 -15.86
CA GLN A 110 16.35 24.41 -16.21
C GLN A 110 16.81 25.49 -15.23
N VAL A 111 16.82 26.73 -15.69
CA VAL A 111 17.13 27.90 -14.87
C VAL A 111 15.82 28.48 -14.35
N VAL A 112 15.72 28.62 -13.03
CA VAL A 112 14.50 29.11 -12.35
C VAL A 112 14.82 30.43 -11.67
N SER A 113 14.00 31.45 -11.91
CA SER A 113 14.12 32.76 -11.25
C SER A 113 13.04 32.90 -10.19
N LEU A 114 13.44 33.07 -8.93
CA LEU A 114 12.52 33.25 -7.80
C LEU A 114 12.64 34.67 -7.26
N LYS A 115 11.51 35.26 -6.88
CA LYS A 115 11.47 36.50 -6.11
C LYS A 115 11.61 36.18 -4.61
N PRO A 116 12.01 37.14 -3.76
CA PRO A 116 11.98 36.93 -2.32
C PRO A 116 10.57 36.54 -1.85
N ASN A 117 10.47 35.55 -0.96
CA ASN A 117 9.20 35.06 -0.41
C ASN A 117 8.17 34.66 -1.50
N SER A 118 8.63 33.91 -2.51
CA SER A 118 7.78 33.46 -3.62
C SER A 118 7.99 31.99 -3.95
N THR A 119 6.99 31.40 -4.60
CA THR A 119 7.04 30.05 -5.14
C THR A 119 6.94 30.09 -6.67
N ALA A 120 7.51 29.08 -7.32
CA ALA A 120 7.34 28.82 -8.74
C ALA A 120 7.02 27.35 -8.97
N ASN A 121 6.06 27.09 -9.86
CA ASN A 121 5.78 25.74 -10.33
C ASN A 121 6.72 25.46 -11.50
N VAL A 122 7.41 24.33 -11.42
CA VAL A 122 8.44 23.95 -12.37
C VAL A 122 8.13 22.54 -12.88
N SER A 123 8.11 22.39 -14.21
CA SER A 123 7.78 21.11 -14.86
C SER A 123 8.87 20.66 -15.82
N PHE A 124 9.04 19.35 -15.92
CA PHE A 124 9.86 18.66 -16.93
C PHE A 124 8.92 17.78 -17.77
N ASP A 125 8.76 18.07 -19.07
CA ASP A 125 7.70 17.48 -19.90
C ASP A 125 8.07 16.14 -20.57
N ARG A 126 9.34 15.72 -20.50
CA ARG A 126 9.85 14.53 -21.20
C ARG A 126 10.88 13.78 -20.37
N LEU A 127 10.47 13.27 -19.21
CA LEU A 127 11.34 12.37 -18.46
C LEU A 127 11.34 10.99 -19.11
N SER A 128 12.47 10.62 -19.71
CA SER A 128 12.72 9.27 -20.18
C SER A 128 13.78 8.59 -19.29
N PRO A 129 13.66 7.27 -19.06
CA PRO A 129 14.66 6.56 -18.29
C PRO A 129 16.03 6.58 -19.00
N PRO A 130 17.15 6.65 -18.26
CA PRO A 130 18.47 6.56 -18.85
C PRO A 130 18.62 5.30 -19.71
N ASN A 131 19.12 5.47 -20.94
CA ASN A 131 19.30 4.41 -21.94
C ASN A 131 18.03 3.62 -22.30
N ASN A 132 16.84 4.18 -22.06
CA ASN A 132 15.57 3.47 -22.19
C ASN A 132 15.57 2.15 -21.42
N ALA A 133 16.15 2.08 -20.22
CA ALA A 133 16.10 0.87 -19.41
C ALA A 133 14.84 0.84 -18.51
N THR A 134 14.34 -0.36 -18.24
CA THR A 134 13.30 -0.63 -17.23
C THR A 134 13.94 -0.86 -15.86
N GLY A 135 13.11 -0.90 -14.82
CA GLY A 135 13.50 -1.19 -13.45
C GLY A 135 13.26 -0.03 -12.49
N LYS A 136 13.80 -0.16 -11.28
CA LYS A 136 13.65 0.80 -10.20
C LYS A 136 14.64 1.96 -10.35
N TYR A 137 14.16 3.19 -10.18
CA TYR A 137 14.97 4.41 -10.27
C TYR A 137 14.64 5.37 -9.13
N ASP A 138 15.65 6.01 -8.57
CA ASP A 138 15.50 7.18 -7.72
C ASP A 138 15.60 8.43 -8.59
N ILE A 139 14.52 9.19 -8.66
CA ILE A 139 14.47 10.51 -9.28
C ILE A 139 14.78 11.55 -8.23
N SER A 140 15.87 12.28 -8.41
CA SER A 140 16.33 13.33 -7.51
C SER A 140 16.22 14.70 -8.17
N LEU A 141 15.34 15.52 -7.61
CA LEU A 141 15.21 16.94 -7.91
C LEU A 141 16.21 17.70 -7.05
N VAL A 142 17.08 18.48 -7.69
CA VAL A 142 18.17 19.20 -7.02
C VAL A 142 18.16 20.65 -7.45
N LEU A 143 18.04 21.54 -6.48
CA LEU A 143 18.15 22.98 -6.67
C LEU A 143 19.52 23.47 -6.19
N ARG A 144 20.21 24.23 -7.04
CA ARG A 144 21.52 24.80 -6.75
C ARG A 144 21.51 26.32 -6.78
N SER A 145 22.41 26.92 -6.01
CA SER A 145 22.48 28.37 -5.80
C SER A 145 22.85 29.18 -7.05
N ARG A 146 23.41 28.57 -8.10
CA ARG A 146 23.78 29.26 -9.35
C ARG A 146 23.59 28.37 -10.58
N PRO A 147 23.42 28.95 -11.78
CA PRO A 147 23.52 28.22 -13.04
C PRO A 147 24.88 27.52 -13.20
N ASN A 148 24.85 26.27 -13.66
CA ASN A 148 26.02 25.42 -13.94
C ASN A 148 26.93 25.13 -12.74
N GLY A 149 26.38 25.14 -11.52
CA GLY A 149 27.16 24.81 -10.31
C GLY A 149 26.58 25.39 -9.03
N GLY A 150 27.45 25.64 -8.06
CA GLY A 150 27.07 26.15 -6.75
C GLY A 150 26.58 25.08 -5.78
N ASP A 151 26.35 25.55 -4.55
CA ASP A 151 25.93 24.71 -3.43
C ASP A 151 24.51 24.20 -3.64
N VAL A 152 24.26 22.97 -3.18
CA VAL A 152 22.92 22.38 -3.17
C VAL A 152 22.12 23.04 -2.05
N LEU A 153 21.02 23.70 -2.42
CA LEU A 153 20.15 24.40 -1.47
C LEU A 153 18.99 23.53 -1.01
N ALA A 154 18.43 22.75 -1.93
CA ALA A 154 17.33 21.84 -1.64
C ALA A 154 17.44 20.61 -2.55
N ASN A 155 17.05 19.46 -2.01
CA ASN A 155 16.85 18.25 -2.79
C ASN A 155 15.56 17.55 -2.37
N ASN A 156 14.98 16.80 -3.29
CA ASN A 156 13.87 15.89 -3.03
C ASN A 156 14.09 14.64 -3.89
N THR A 157 13.96 13.45 -3.29
CA THR A 157 14.17 12.19 -3.99
C THR A 157 12.93 11.33 -3.85
N THR A 158 12.42 10.85 -4.98
CA THR A 158 11.30 9.92 -5.07
C THR A 158 11.71 8.69 -5.85
N THR A 159 11.19 7.53 -5.48
CA THR A 159 11.45 6.27 -6.21
C THR A 159 10.31 5.98 -7.17
N VAL A 160 10.65 5.60 -8.40
CA VAL A 160 9.72 5.20 -9.47
C VAL A 160 10.16 3.88 -10.10
N TRP A 161 9.24 3.22 -10.78
CA TRP A 161 9.49 1.96 -11.49
C TRP A 161 9.17 2.14 -12.98
N TYR A 162 10.19 2.10 -13.82
CA TYR A 162 10.00 2.11 -15.27
C TYR A 162 9.69 0.71 -15.76
N ILE A 163 8.56 0.55 -16.43
CA ILE A 163 8.10 -0.73 -16.96
C ILE A 163 7.77 -0.62 -18.45
N SER A 164 7.90 -1.72 -19.17
CA SER A 164 7.49 -1.83 -20.57
C SER A 164 6.07 -2.39 -20.65
N LYS A 165 5.27 -1.94 -21.62
CA LYS A 165 3.88 -2.42 -21.80
C LYS A 165 3.80 -3.92 -22.12
N SER A 166 4.78 -4.44 -22.85
CA SER A 166 4.87 -5.85 -23.24
C SER A 166 5.77 -6.67 -22.31
N GLY A 167 6.23 -6.08 -21.20
CA GLY A 167 6.94 -6.82 -20.17
C GLY A 167 5.97 -7.60 -19.32
N ASP A 168 6.52 -8.47 -18.48
CA ASP A 168 5.81 -9.29 -17.49
C ASP A 168 6.75 -9.27 -16.27
N VAL A 169 6.42 -8.46 -15.27
CA VAL A 169 7.36 -8.09 -14.19
C VAL A 169 7.42 -9.19 -13.12
N ASP A 170 6.31 -9.84 -12.81
CA ASP A 170 6.24 -10.94 -11.84
C ASP A 170 6.30 -12.34 -12.46
N ASN A 171 6.25 -12.44 -13.78
CA ASN A 171 6.39 -13.68 -14.57
C ASN A 171 5.25 -14.65 -14.36
N ASP A 172 4.02 -14.13 -14.21
CA ASP A 172 2.82 -14.93 -14.05
C ASP A 172 2.15 -15.31 -15.39
N GLY A 173 2.64 -14.74 -16.49
CA GLY A 173 2.14 -14.94 -17.85
C GLY A 173 1.15 -13.88 -18.34
N LEU A 174 0.87 -12.85 -17.54
CA LEU A 174 0.12 -11.65 -17.90
C LEU A 174 1.09 -10.50 -18.17
N VAL A 175 0.91 -9.77 -19.27
CA VAL A 175 1.79 -8.63 -19.56
C VAL A 175 1.36 -7.39 -18.78
N ASN A 176 2.31 -6.51 -18.45
CA ASN A 176 2.08 -5.30 -17.64
C ASN A 176 0.93 -4.41 -18.16
N ALA A 177 0.74 -4.33 -19.47
CA ALA A 177 -0.37 -3.56 -20.03
C ALA A 177 -1.75 -4.20 -19.72
N ASP A 178 -1.81 -5.53 -19.71
CA ASP A 178 -3.01 -6.28 -19.38
C ASP A 178 -3.25 -6.31 -17.88
N GLU A 179 -2.20 -6.34 -17.05
CA GLU A 179 -2.32 -6.16 -15.59
C GLU A 179 -2.99 -4.84 -15.25
N VAL A 180 -2.52 -3.74 -15.87
CA VAL A 180 -3.11 -2.41 -15.67
C VAL A 180 -4.55 -2.35 -16.18
N ALA A 181 -4.89 -3.07 -17.26
CA ALA A 181 -6.24 -3.12 -17.81
C ALA A 181 -7.21 -3.93 -16.94
N ASN A 182 -6.74 -5.01 -16.33
CA ASN A 182 -7.50 -5.88 -15.43
C ASN A 182 -7.38 -5.46 -13.95
N ASN A 183 -6.59 -4.41 -13.69
CA ASN A 183 -6.38 -3.84 -12.38
C ASN A 183 -5.79 -4.83 -11.35
N THR A 184 -4.87 -5.67 -11.82
CA THR A 184 -4.06 -6.57 -11.01
C THR A 184 -2.76 -5.90 -10.56
N SER A 185 -2.02 -6.53 -9.66
CA SER A 185 -0.68 -6.09 -9.27
C SER A 185 0.27 -6.21 -10.46
N ILE A 186 1.30 -5.37 -10.52
CA ILE A 186 2.35 -5.47 -11.56
C ILE A 186 3.53 -6.33 -11.09
N ASP A 187 3.66 -6.52 -9.78
CA ASP A 187 4.80 -7.24 -9.21
C ASP A 187 4.41 -8.39 -8.28
N MET A 188 3.16 -8.83 -8.35
CA MET A 188 2.63 -9.92 -7.55
C MET A 188 1.74 -10.80 -8.42
N ALA A 189 2.29 -11.96 -8.75
CA ALA A 189 1.71 -12.93 -9.68
C ALA A 189 0.30 -13.45 -9.32
N ASP A 190 -0.20 -13.16 -8.13
CA ASP A 190 -1.48 -13.61 -7.59
C ASP A 190 -2.00 -12.45 -6.71
N THR A 191 -2.88 -11.64 -7.30
CA THR A 191 -3.32 -10.36 -6.73
C THR A 191 -4.18 -10.53 -5.48
N ASP A 192 -5.04 -11.55 -5.45
CA ASP A 192 -5.97 -11.80 -4.34
C ASP A 192 -5.53 -12.89 -3.36
N ARG A 193 -4.46 -13.61 -3.70
CA ARG A 193 -3.76 -14.59 -2.87
C ARG A 193 -4.59 -15.82 -2.59
N ASP A 194 -5.28 -16.29 -3.60
CA ASP A 194 -6.10 -17.48 -3.53
C ASP A 194 -5.33 -18.77 -3.92
N GLY A 195 -4.17 -18.61 -4.58
CA GLY A 195 -3.31 -19.69 -5.07
C GLY A 195 -3.39 -19.94 -6.57
N LEU A 196 -4.15 -19.14 -7.32
CA LEU A 196 -4.18 -19.07 -8.78
C LEU A 196 -3.57 -17.75 -9.23
N ASN A 197 -2.67 -17.80 -10.21
CA ASN A 197 -2.01 -16.58 -10.69
C ASN A 197 -2.93 -15.80 -11.64
N ASP A 198 -2.81 -14.46 -11.67
CA ASP A 198 -3.68 -13.56 -12.42
C ASP A 198 -3.72 -13.89 -13.92
N GLY A 199 -2.57 -14.25 -14.50
CA GLY A 199 -2.44 -14.71 -15.87
C GLY A 199 -3.36 -15.90 -16.19
N PRO A 200 -3.18 -17.07 -15.54
CA PRO A 200 -4.08 -18.22 -15.63
C PRO A 200 -5.55 -17.91 -15.36
N GLU A 201 -5.85 -17.08 -14.37
CA GLU A 201 -7.22 -16.66 -14.05
C GLU A 201 -7.92 -16.03 -15.25
N ILE A 202 -7.29 -15.03 -15.86
CA ILE A 202 -7.84 -14.30 -17.01
C ILE A 202 -7.83 -15.18 -18.26
N GLN A 203 -6.75 -15.92 -18.52
CA GLN A 203 -6.53 -16.56 -19.82
C GLN A 203 -7.18 -17.95 -19.93
N SER A 204 -7.30 -18.69 -18.82
CA SER A 204 -7.71 -20.10 -18.84
C SER A 204 -8.97 -20.37 -18.02
N HIS A 205 -9.12 -19.73 -16.86
CA HIS A 205 -10.19 -20.06 -15.92
C HIS A 205 -11.38 -19.11 -16.00
N ASN A 206 -11.20 -17.90 -16.55
CA ASN A 206 -12.18 -16.81 -16.57
C ASN A 206 -12.69 -16.47 -15.15
N THR A 207 -11.79 -16.43 -14.18
CA THR A 207 -12.07 -15.97 -12.80
C THR A 207 -11.74 -14.48 -12.65
N ASP A 208 -12.19 -13.86 -11.57
CA ASP A 208 -11.83 -12.48 -11.23
C ASP A 208 -10.54 -12.49 -10.38
N PRO A 209 -9.39 -12.01 -10.89
CA PRO A 209 -8.10 -12.03 -10.20
C PRO A 209 -8.02 -11.13 -8.95
N ARG A 210 -9.14 -10.51 -8.59
CA ARG A 210 -9.29 -9.67 -7.41
C ARG A 210 -10.27 -10.26 -6.41
N SER A 211 -10.80 -11.45 -6.68
CA SER A 211 -11.77 -12.15 -5.88
C SER A 211 -11.33 -13.58 -5.65
N ALA A 212 -10.80 -13.85 -4.45
CA ALA A 212 -10.28 -15.17 -4.08
C ALA A 212 -11.32 -16.31 -4.06
N ASP A 213 -12.55 -16.05 -4.49
CA ASP A 213 -13.71 -16.93 -4.64
C ASP A 213 -14.64 -16.20 -5.63
N THR A 214 -14.53 -16.51 -6.93
CA THR A 214 -15.22 -15.78 -7.99
C THR A 214 -16.73 -16.01 -7.97
N ASP A 215 -17.17 -17.22 -7.64
CA ASP A 215 -18.59 -17.59 -7.68
C ASP A 215 -19.32 -17.46 -6.32
N GLY A 216 -18.56 -17.14 -5.27
CA GLY A 216 -19.03 -16.81 -3.94
C GLY A 216 -19.59 -18.02 -3.18
N ASP A 217 -19.15 -19.23 -3.48
CA ASP A 217 -19.64 -20.44 -2.84
C ASP A 217 -18.88 -20.84 -1.57
N GLY A 218 -17.74 -20.19 -1.31
CA GLY A 218 -16.88 -20.39 -0.15
C GLY A 218 -15.66 -21.26 -0.40
N LEU A 219 -15.46 -21.75 -1.63
CA LEU A 219 -14.18 -22.31 -2.09
C LEU A 219 -13.38 -21.23 -2.82
N ARG A 220 -12.05 -21.36 -2.79
CA ARG A 220 -11.17 -20.45 -3.52
C ARG A 220 -10.93 -20.96 -4.92
N ASP A 221 -10.81 -20.08 -5.90
CA ASP A 221 -10.65 -20.46 -7.30
C ASP A 221 -9.40 -21.34 -7.49
N GLY A 222 -8.27 -20.96 -6.89
CA GLY A 222 -7.04 -21.74 -6.90
C GLY A 222 -7.18 -23.13 -6.25
N LEU A 223 -7.99 -23.26 -5.19
CA LEU A 223 -8.30 -24.56 -4.59
C LEU A 223 -9.13 -25.40 -5.54
N GLU A 224 -10.17 -24.80 -6.14
CA GLU A 224 -11.08 -25.47 -7.07
C GLU A 224 -10.37 -26.01 -8.30
N VAL A 225 -9.50 -25.20 -8.91
CA VAL A 225 -8.63 -25.63 -10.02
C VAL A 225 -7.73 -26.78 -9.59
N THR A 226 -7.18 -26.74 -8.37
CA THR A 226 -6.33 -27.80 -7.83
C THR A 226 -7.07 -29.13 -7.63
N ILE A 227 -8.34 -29.09 -7.18
CA ILE A 227 -9.17 -30.29 -6.97
C ILE A 227 -9.99 -30.70 -8.21
N GLY A 228 -9.92 -29.93 -9.29
CA GLY A 228 -10.60 -30.19 -10.56
C GLY A 228 -12.09 -29.85 -10.57
N THR A 229 -12.54 -28.93 -9.71
CA THR A 229 -13.88 -28.31 -9.80
C THR A 229 -13.84 -27.06 -10.68
N ASN A 230 -15.00 -26.44 -10.90
CA ASN A 230 -15.11 -25.27 -11.75
C ASN A 230 -15.25 -24.02 -10.87
N PRO A 231 -14.27 -23.10 -10.87
CA PRO A 231 -14.27 -21.91 -10.01
C PRO A 231 -15.35 -20.87 -10.34
N ASN A 232 -16.10 -21.09 -11.42
CA ASN A 232 -17.22 -20.25 -11.83
C ASN A 232 -18.58 -20.91 -11.59
N SER A 233 -18.65 -22.01 -10.84
CA SER A 233 -19.85 -22.82 -10.68
C SER A 233 -20.18 -23.14 -9.23
N ASN A 234 -21.02 -22.27 -8.66
CA ASN A 234 -21.48 -22.37 -7.29
C ASN A 234 -21.99 -23.78 -6.90
N ILE A 235 -21.35 -24.39 -5.91
CA ILE A 235 -21.62 -25.77 -5.46
C ILE A 235 -22.81 -25.89 -4.49
N TRP A 236 -23.36 -24.79 -3.96
CA TRP A 236 -24.47 -24.84 -2.99
C TRP A 236 -25.68 -25.64 -3.46
N PRO A 237 -26.13 -25.56 -4.73
CA PRO A 237 -27.23 -26.39 -5.24
C PRO A 237 -26.95 -27.89 -5.14
N ILE A 238 -25.69 -28.32 -5.33
CA ILE A 238 -25.29 -29.72 -5.22
C ILE A 238 -25.31 -30.16 -3.76
N LEU A 239 -24.77 -29.35 -2.85
CA LEU A 239 -24.76 -29.62 -1.42
C LEU A 239 -26.17 -29.69 -0.83
N LEU A 240 -27.08 -28.82 -1.25
CA LEU A 240 -28.49 -28.87 -0.86
C LEU A 240 -29.18 -30.15 -1.34
N GLY A 241 -28.89 -30.60 -2.56
CA GLY A 241 -29.39 -31.86 -3.09
C GLY A 241 -28.91 -33.07 -2.30
N ILE A 242 -27.62 -33.15 -1.99
CA ILE A 242 -27.04 -34.23 -1.18
C ILE A 242 -27.62 -34.21 0.24
N ALA A 243 -27.71 -33.04 0.87
CA ALA A 243 -28.31 -32.89 2.18
C ALA A 243 -29.79 -33.34 2.20
N ALA A 244 -30.57 -32.97 1.19
CA ALA A 244 -31.96 -33.41 1.04
C ALA A 244 -32.06 -34.94 0.90
N VAL A 245 -31.19 -35.55 0.09
CA VAL A 245 -31.13 -37.02 -0.05
C VAL A 245 -30.72 -37.67 1.27
N LEU A 246 -29.74 -37.15 2.00
CA LEU A 246 -29.32 -37.67 3.30
C LEU A 246 -30.44 -37.57 4.34
N VAL A 247 -31.19 -36.46 4.37
CA VAL A 247 -32.36 -36.31 5.24
C VAL A 247 -33.44 -37.33 4.88
N VAL A 248 -33.69 -37.61 3.61
CA VAL A 248 -34.66 -38.63 3.17
C VAL A 248 -34.18 -40.05 3.51
N VAL A 249 -32.90 -40.37 3.29
CA VAL A 249 -32.34 -41.70 3.54
C VAL A 249 -32.23 -41.99 5.04
N LEU A 250 -31.73 -41.04 5.83
CA LEU A 250 -31.59 -41.18 7.29
C LEU A 250 -32.92 -41.01 8.03
N GLY A 251 -33.76 -40.07 7.59
CA GLY A 251 -35.11 -39.86 8.15
C GLY A 251 -36.10 -40.97 7.79
N GLY A 252 -36.01 -41.52 6.58
CA GLY A 252 -36.79 -42.68 6.14
C GLY A 252 -36.44 -43.96 6.90
N ALA A 253 -35.18 -44.11 7.34
CA ALA A 253 -34.77 -45.21 8.22
C ALA A 253 -35.42 -45.09 9.62
N ALA A 254 -35.55 -43.89 10.18
CA ALA A 254 -36.22 -43.69 11.46
C ALA A 254 -37.74 -43.97 11.41
N TYR A 255 -38.40 -43.68 10.28
CA TYR A 255 -39.84 -43.90 10.13
C TYR A 255 -40.24 -45.38 9.99
N ARG A 256 -39.30 -46.27 9.61
CA ARG A 256 -39.55 -47.72 9.50
C ARG A 256 -39.27 -48.53 10.76
N TYR A 257 -38.65 -47.93 11.79
CA TYR A 257 -38.42 -48.58 13.09
C TYR A 257 -39.35 -48.12 14.22
N GLY A 258 -40.37 -47.31 13.90
CA GLY A 258 -41.48 -47.00 14.81
C GLY A 258 -42.50 -48.13 14.90
N ALA A 259 -42.11 -49.28 15.45
CA ALA A 259 -43.05 -50.28 15.92
C ALA A 259 -43.88 -49.69 17.06
N PHE A 260 -45.14 -49.35 16.77
CA PHE A 260 -46.11 -48.90 17.77
C PHE A 260 -46.57 -50.12 18.57
N SER A 261 -45.77 -50.57 19.54
CA SER A 261 -46.14 -51.61 20.49
C SER A 261 -47.07 -51.03 21.57
N SER A 262 -48.33 -51.49 21.50
CA SER A 262 -49.37 -51.56 22.55
C SER A 262 -49.22 -50.68 23.80
N LEU A 263 -50.15 -49.73 23.95
CA LEU A 263 -50.60 -49.27 25.27
C LEU A 263 -52.06 -49.67 25.43
N GLY A 264 -52.27 -50.69 26.26
CA GLY A 264 -53.58 -51.19 26.65
C GLY A 264 -54.40 -50.09 27.33
N ARG A 265 -55.59 -49.83 26.80
CA ARG A 265 -56.56 -48.94 27.43
C ARG A 265 -57.49 -49.76 28.33
N SER A 266 -57.11 -49.79 29.61
CA SER A 266 -57.93 -50.23 30.72
C SER A 266 -59.25 -49.44 30.76
N SER A 267 -60.37 -50.16 30.62
CA SER A 267 -61.72 -49.64 30.80
C SER A 267 -62.03 -49.48 32.29
N GLY A 268 -61.96 -48.27 32.81
CA GLY A 268 -62.55 -47.89 34.10
C GLY A 268 -63.57 -46.78 33.90
N GLY A 269 -64.84 -47.06 34.17
CA GLY A 269 -65.90 -46.04 34.27
C GLY A 269 -65.70 -45.14 35.49
N PRO A 270 -66.45 -44.03 35.59
CA PRO A 270 -67.52 -44.07 36.60
C PRO A 270 -68.82 -43.33 36.21
N THR A 271 -69.90 -43.83 36.82
CA THR A 271 -71.13 -43.14 37.29
C THR A 271 -70.81 -41.75 37.86
N GLY A 272 -71.58 -40.66 37.74
CA GLY A 272 -73.03 -40.43 37.76
C GLY A 272 -73.30 -39.15 38.59
N THR A 273 -74.45 -38.48 38.37
CA THR A 273 -75.02 -37.32 39.11
C THR A 273 -74.37 -35.95 38.86
N GLY A 274 -75.05 -34.80 38.71
CA GLY A 274 -76.45 -34.40 38.86
C GLY A 274 -76.51 -32.94 39.36
N GLY A 275 -77.28 -32.06 38.69
CA GLY A 275 -77.58 -30.66 39.10
C GLY A 275 -76.84 -29.60 38.26
N GLY A 276 -77.43 -28.53 37.74
CA GLY A 276 -78.78 -27.95 37.87
C GLY A 276 -78.65 -26.42 37.83
N GLY A 277 -79.28 -25.77 36.85
CA GLY A 277 -79.74 -24.37 36.95
C GLY A 277 -78.98 -23.28 36.18
N GLY A 278 -79.73 -22.50 35.38
CA GLY A 278 -79.46 -21.05 35.22
C GLY A 278 -79.25 -20.48 33.81
N ARG A 279 -80.35 -20.27 33.06
CA ARG A 279 -80.53 -19.18 32.04
C ARG A 279 -80.84 -17.85 32.78
N PRO A 280 -80.93 -16.65 32.14
CA PRO A 280 -81.27 -16.33 30.74
C PRO A 280 -80.37 -15.25 30.06
N GLY A 281 -80.38 -15.10 28.72
CA GLY A 281 -81.18 -14.09 27.98
C GLY A 281 -80.53 -12.70 28.07
N GLY A 282 -79.89 -12.14 27.05
CA GLY A 282 -80.51 -11.62 25.82
C GLY A 282 -80.76 -10.11 25.98
N GLY A 283 -79.96 -9.28 25.29
CA GLY A 283 -80.06 -7.81 25.34
C GLY A 283 -78.70 -7.15 25.53
#